data_AF-S7ML76-F1
#
_entry.id   AF-S7ML76-F1
#
_cell.length_a   1.000
_cell.length_b   1.000
_cell.length_c   1.000
_cell.angle_alpha   90.00
_cell.angle_beta   90.00
_cell.angle_gamma   90.00
#
_symmetry.space_group_name_H-M   'P 1'
#
loop_
_entity.id
_entity.type
_entity.pdbx_description
1 polymer ?
#
loop_
_entity_poly.entity_id
_entity_poly.type
_entity_poly.pdbx_seq_one_letter_code
_entity_poly.pdbx_strand_id
1 'polypeptide(L)'
;MRTKMPLGSLGPCSLAQTPFCASNLGFTTPSRCANRALPPVPQASLASHSPHASAQAVSDMALSFLDLVRHFDNDFSHRLHLCDVKPENFAIRRDFTVVAIDVDMAFFEPKMREILEQNCTGDEDCNFFDCFSKCDLRVNKCGAQRVNSNLQVVCDKIFRHWFSSTLQSSAISFQLQRQLREAVQECADPGSPQRTAPTMFWRLQRLLQAALRELREAEK
;
A
#
# COMPACT_ATOMS: atom_id res chain seq x y z
N MET A 1 9.04 67.13 0.55
CA MET A 1 10.29 67.05 -0.24
C MET A 1 10.64 65.58 -0.43
N ARG A 2 11.13 65.24 -1.64
CA ARG A 2 11.60 63.92 -2.12
C ARG A 2 12.57 63.28 -1.10
N THR A 3 12.61 61.95 -0.95
CA THR A 3 13.33 61.06 -1.88
C THR A 3 12.79 59.62 -1.93
N LYS A 4 13.17 58.93 -3.02
CA LYS A 4 12.61 57.71 -3.60
C LYS A 4 13.74 56.67 -3.76
N MET A 5 13.46 55.41 -3.35
CA MET A 5 13.99 54.10 -3.84
C MET A 5 15.48 53.73 -3.63
N PRO A 6 15.92 52.43 -3.71
CA PRO A 6 15.27 51.27 -4.39
C PRO A 6 15.33 49.85 -3.74
N LEU A 7 14.48 48.97 -4.34
CA LEU A 7 14.53 47.51 -4.62
C LEU A 7 15.09 46.48 -3.62
N GLY A 8 14.30 45.41 -3.39
CA GLY A 8 14.82 44.09 -3.04
C GLY A 8 13.78 43.07 -2.54
N SER A 9 13.16 42.31 -3.46
CA SER A 9 12.65 40.93 -3.31
C SER A 9 12.36 40.38 -1.89
N LEU A 10 11.07 40.28 -1.51
CA LEU A 10 10.61 39.31 -0.49
C LEU A 10 9.89 38.15 -1.19
N GLY A 11 10.64 37.06 -1.41
CA GLY A 11 10.06 35.75 -1.69
C GLY A 11 9.50 35.13 -0.41
N PRO A 12 8.59 34.14 -0.51
CA PRO A 12 7.92 33.56 0.65
C PRO A 12 8.88 32.72 1.51
N CYS A 13 8.82 32.93 2.82
CA CYS A 13 9.28 32.00 3.85
C CYS A 13 8.39 30.74 3.85
N SER A 14 9.00 29.55 3.89
CA SER A 14 8.79 28.53 4.94
C SER A 14 9.48 27.22 4.50
N LEU A 15 10.74 27.04 4.85
CA LEU A 15 11.20 26.21 5.99
C LEU A 15 10.73 24.75 5.93
N ALA A 16 11.59 23.95 5.30
CA ALA A 16 11.72 22.51 5.51
C ALA A 16 11.85 22.20 7.01
N GLN A 17 10.97 21.35 7.53
CA GLN A 17 11.11 20.78 8.86
C GLN A 17 11.91 19.48 8.76
N THR A 18 13.12 19.54 9.30
CA THR A 18 13.86 18.39 9.80
C THR A 18 13.32 18.02 11.19
N PRO A 19 13.37 16.73 11.60
CA PRO A 19 12.95 16.34 12.92
C PRO A 19 14.01 16.75 13.96
N PHE A 20 13.56 17.50 14.97
CA PHE A 20 14.32 17.78 16.17
C PHE A 20 14.48 16.48 16.99
N CYS A 21 15.70 15.95 17.10
CA CYS A 21 16.09 15.07 18.20
C CYS A 21 16.51 15.96 19.39
N ALA A 22 15.63 16.12 20.36
CA ALA A 22 16.01 16.68 21.65
C ALA A 22 16.61 15.57 22.53
N SER A 23 17.93 15.61 22.73
CA SER A 23 18.59 14.89 23.82
C SER A 23 19.52 15.85 24.56
N ASN A 24 19.05 16.34 25.70
CA ASN A 24 19.91 16.89 26.74
C ASN A 24 20.76 15.74 27.28
N LEU A 25 22.08 15.86 27.15
CA LEU A 25 23.14 15.49 28.10
C LEU A 25 24.43 15.38 27.28
N GLY A 26 25.33 16.32 27.52
CA GLY A 26 26.58 16.43 26.77
C GLY A 26 27.48 15.22 26.96
N PHE A 27 28.02 14.70 25.86
CA PHE A 27 29.36 14.15 25.77
C PHE A 27 29.80 14.17 24.30
N THR A 28 31.04 14.59 24.09
CA THR A 28 31.73 14.85 22.83
C THR A 28 32.04 13.58 22.05
N THR A 29 31.42 13.38 20.88
CA THR A 29 32.04 12.99 19.59
C THR A 29 30.96 12.87 18.50
N PRO A 30 31.20 13.29 17.25
CA PRO A 30 30.24 13.13 16.16
C PRO A 30 30.24 11.69 15.67
N SER A 31 29.33 10.88 16.19
CA SER A 31 28.99 9.59 15.58
C SER A 31 28.35 9.87 14.22
N ARG A 32 28.97 9.38 13.14
CA ARG A 32 28.38 9.36 11.80
C ARG A 32 26.99 8.70 11.88
N CYS A 33 25.92 9.48 11.71
CA CYS A 33 24.63 8.94 11.29
C CYS A 33 24.79 8.48 9.84
N ALA A 34 25.26 7.25 9.67
CA ALA A 34 25.17 6.58 8.38
C ALA A 34 23.69 6.31 8.12
N ASN A 35 23.08 7.09 7.22
CA ASN A 35 21.85 6.69 6.55
C ASN A 35 22.17 5.41 5.75
N ARG A 36 22.02 4.25 6.38
CA ARG A 36 21.82 3.02 5.63
C ARG A 36 20.41 3.10 5.08
N ALA A 37 20.30 3.52 3.82
CA ALA A 37 19.18 3.10 3.00
C ALA A 37 19.04 1.57 3.17
N LEU A 38 17.82 1.10 3.42
CA LEU A 38 17.54 -0.33 3.30
C LEU A 38 18.00 -0.76 1.91
N PRO A 39 18.75 -1.87 1.77
CA PRO A 39 18.92 -2.46 0.47
C PRO A 39 17.53 -2.75 -0.10
N PRO A 40 17.36 -2.69 -1.44
CA PRO A 40 16.11 -3.11 -2.07
C PRO A 40 15.70 -4.44 -1.45
N VAL A 41 14.40 -4.59 -1.13
CA VAL A 41 13.81 -5.84 -0.59
C VAL A 41 14.56 -6.99 -1.23
N PRO A 42 15.29 -7.81 -0.47
CA PRO A 42 16.28 -8.61 -1.12
C PRO A 42 15.49 -9.70 -1.84
N GLN A 43 15.44 -9.60 -3.18
CA GLN A 43 15.41 -10.79 -4.02
C GLN A 43 16.47 -11.79 -3.52
N ALA A 44 17.52 -11.32 -2.84
CA ALA A 44 18.56 -12.08 -2.17
C ALA A 44 18.18 -12.82 -0.85
N SER A 45 17.12 -12.48 -0.11
CA SER A 45 16.73 -13.19 1.12
C SER A 45 15.74 -14.32 0.85
N LEU A 46 15.21 -14.37 -0.38
CA LEU A 46 14.58 -15.55 -0.95
C LEU A 46 15.57 -16.38 -1.79
N ALA A 47 16.78 -15.88 -2.07
CA ALA A 47 17.77 -16.56 -2.92
C ALA A 47 18.44 -17.78 -2.26
N SER A 48 18.27 -17.97 -0.95
CA SER A 48 18.69 -19.19 -0.24
C SER A 48 17.52 -20.12 0.09
N HIS A 49 16.33 -19.85 -0.44
CA HIS A 49 15.13 -20.65 -0.19
C HIS A 49 14.70 -21.35 -1.46
N SER A 50 14.24 -22.60 -1.32
CA SER A 50 13.68 -23.32 -2.46
C SER A 50 12.52 -22.52 -3.06
N PRO A 51 12.26 -22.61 -4.38
CA PRO A 51 11.08 -22.00 -5.00
C PRO A 51 9.78 -22.36 -4.28
N HIS A 52 9.76 -23.53 -3.62
CA HIS A 52 8.69 -24.00 -2.76
C HIS A 52 8.53 -23.14 -1.50
N ALA A 53 9.58 -23.01 -0.68
CA ALA A 53 9.56 -22.20 0.54
C ALA A 53 9.27 -20.72 0.25
N SER A 54 9.76 -20.21 -0.89
CA SER A 54 9.43 -18.89 -1.40
C SER A 54 7.93 -18.74 -1.69
N ALA A 55 7.34 -19.68 -2.42
CA ALA A 55 5.91 -19.63 -2.78
C ALA A 55 5.01 -19.76 -1.54
N GLN A 56 5.43 -20.54 -0.55
CA GLN A 56 4.73 -20.68 0.72
C GLN A 56 4.74 -19.37 1.51
N ALA A 57 5.92 -18.76 1.69
CA ALA A 57 6.06 -17.47 2.37
C ALA A 57 5.20 -16.38 1.70
N VAL A 58 5.23 -16.29 0.37
CA VAL A 58 4.38 -15.33 -0.38
C VAL A 58 2.89 -15.58 -0.15
N SER A 59 2.46 -16.84 -0.11
CA SER A 59 1.06 -17.20 0.11
C SER A 59 0.61 -16.89 1.54
N ASP A 60 1.44 -17.20 2.55
CA ASP A 60 1.17 -16.87 3.96
C ASP A 60 1.11 -15.35 4.16
N MET A 61 2.06 -14.58 3.61
CA MET A 61 2.03 -13.12 3.65
C MET A 61 0.81 -12.53 2.94
N ALA A 62 0.43 -13.05 1.78
CA ALA A 62 -0.73 -12.58 1.03
C ALA A 62 -2.04 -12.80 1.81
N LEU A 63 -2.19 -13.94 2.50
CA LEU A 63 -3.31 -14.17 3.41
C LEU A 63 -3.30 -13.17 4.57
N SER A 64 -2.14 -12.89 5.14
CA SER A 64 -2.03 -11.89 6.21
C SER A 64 -2.39 -10.47 5.74
N PHE A 65 -2.07 -10.10 4.50
CA PHE A 65 -2.55 -8.86 3.89
C PHE A 65 -4.08 -8.83 3.75
N LEU A 66 -4.71 -9.95 3.39
CA LEU A 66 -6.17 -10.04 3.35
C LEU A 66 -6.77 -9.85 4.76
N ASP A 67 -6.21 -10.49 5.78
CA ASP A 67 -6.67 -10.29 7.17
C ASP A 67 -6.52 -8.81 7.60
N LEU A 68 -5.39 -8.17 7.28
CA LEU A 68 -5.16 -6.75 7.56
C LEU A 68 -6.22 -5.86 6.90
N VAL A 69 -6.51 -6.08 5.61
CA VAL A 69 -7.55 -5.34 4.88
C VAL A 69 -8.92 -5.55 5.54
N ARG A 70 -9.25 -6.78 5.92
CA ARG A 70 -10.52 -7.08 6.60
C ARG A 70 -10.64 -6.32 7.92
N HIS A 71 -9.58 -6.27 8.73
CA HIS A 71 -9.60 -5.54 10.00
C HIS A 71 -9.84 -4.04 9.79
N PHE A 72 -9.15 -3.44 8.82
CA PHE A 72 -9.33 -2.01 8.52
C PHE A 72 -10.70 -1.68 7.94
N ASP A 73 -11.32 -2.62 7.24
CA ASP A 73 -12.65 -2.46 6.70
C ASP A 73 -13.77 -2.65 7.73
N ASN A 74 -13.58 -3.48 8.77
CA ASN A 74 -14.70 -4.00 9.58
C ASN A 74 -14.52 -3.93 11.12
N ASP A 75 -13.32 -3.74 11.66
CA ASP A 75 -13.11 -3.86 13.12
C ASP A 75 -13.40 -2.56 13.88
N PHE A 76 -13.59 -1.45 13.15
CA PHE A 76 -13.81 -0.12 13.71
C PHE A 76 -15.21 0.40 13.39
N SER A 77 -15.69 1.38 14.16
CA SER A 77 -17.00 2.03 13.91
C SER A 77 -17.08 2.73 12.54
N HIS A 78 -15.93 3.14 12.01
CA HIS A 78 -15.79 3.66 10.66
C HIS A 78 -14.66 2.91 9.97
N ARG A 79 -14.81 2.63 8.67
CA ARG A 79 -13.76 2.05 7.85
C ARG A 79 -12.50 2.92 7.91
N LEU A 80 -11.34 2.29 8.04
CA LEU A 80 -10.02 2.91 7.92
C LEU A 80 -9.51 2.74 6.48
N HIS A 81 -9.28 3.84 5.77
CA HIS A 81 -8.80 3.81 4.39
C HIS A 81 -7.28 3.84 4.34
N LEU A 82 -6.69 2.91 3.60
CA LEU A 82 -5.28 2.92 3.23
C LEU A 82 -5.11 3.68 1.93
N CYS A 83 -4.42 4.81 2.00
CA CYS A 83 -4.15 5.64 0.83
C CYS A 83 -2.67 5.68 0.43
N ASP A 84 -1.72 5.13 1.21
CA ASP A 84 -0.32 5.01 0.76
C ASP A 84 0.19 3.57 0.94
N VAL A 85 -0.13 2.69 -0.01
CA VAL A 85 0.24 1.28 0.05
C VAL A 85 1.54 1.07 -0.72
N LYS A 86 2.62 0.85 0.04
CA LYS A 86 3.94 0.52 -0.49
C LYS A 86 4.59 -0.57 0.37
N PRO A 87 5.44 -1.44 -0.19
CA PRO A 87 6.11 -2.49 0.57
C PRO A 87 6.83 -1.98 1.83
N GLU A 88 7.48 -0.82 1.74
CA GLU A 88 8.18 -0.18 2.88
C GLU A 88 7.26 0.30 4.03
N ASN A 89 5.96 0.47 3.80
CA ASN A 89 5.01 0.88 4.85
C ASN A 89 4.51 -0.30 5.70
N PHE A 90 4.93 -1.52 5.38
CA PHE A 90 4.57 -2.74 6.09
C PHE A 90 5.81 -3.46 6.62
N ALA A 91 5.69 -4.08 7.79
CA ALA A 91 6.66 -5.04 8.30
C ALA A 91 6.11 -6.46 8.25
N ILE A 92 7.01 -7.40 8.01
CA ILE A 92 6.72 -8.83 8.00
C ILE A 92 7.40 -9.46 9.22
N ARG A 93 6.59 -10.09 10.08
CA ARG A 93 7.09 -10.85 11.24
C ARG A 93 7.68 -12.18 10.79
N ARG A 94 8.37 -12.86 11.72
CA ARG A 94 8.99 -14.17 11.45
C ARG A 94 7.99 -15.27 11.07
N ASP A 95 6.74 -15.12 11.50
CA ASP A 95 5.62 -16.02 11.21
C ASP A 95 4.82 -15.58 9.96
N PHE A 96 5.39 -14.69 9.14
CA PHE A 96 4.77 -14.10 7.94
C PHE A 96 3.56 -13.21 8.21
N THR A 97 3.27 -12.88 9.47
CA THR A 97 2.25 -11.87 9.80
C THR A 97 2.69 -10.49 9.30
N VAL A 98 1.83 -9.86 8.51
CA VAL A 98 1.98 -8.51 7.98
C VAL A 98 1.38 -7.52 8.98
N VAL A 99 2.13 -6.47 9.28
CA VAL A 99 1.67 -5.36 10.11
C VAL A 99 1.95 -4.04 9.39
N ALA A 100 1.00 -3.11 9.43
CA ALA A 100 1.23 -1.74 8.99
C ALA A 100 2.14 -1.03 10.02
N ILE A 101 3.25 -0.47 9.55
CA ILE A 101 4.20 0.28 10.39
C ILE A 101 4.17 1.78 10.12
N ASP A 102 3.70 2.17 8.94
CA ASP A 102 3.38 3.55 8.59
C ASP A 102 1.89 3.62 8.28
N VAL A 103 1.18 4.40 9.10
CA VAL A 103 -0.27 4.62 9.00
C VAL A 103 -0.59 6.12 8.96
N ASP A 104 0.39 6.97 8.64
CA ASP A 104 0.21 8.43 8.63
C ASP A 104 -0.73 8.88 7.50
N MET A 105 -0.84 8.07 6.44
CA MET A 105 -1.79 8.24 5.34
C MET A 105 -2.99 7.29 5.43
N ALA A 106 -3.36 6.88 6.65
CA ALA A 106 -4.56 6.10 6.92
C ALA A 106 -5.62 6.95 7.64
N PHE A 107 -6.80 7.08 7.04
CA PHE A 107 -7.86 7.95 7.56
C PHE A 107 -9.18 7.21 7.71
N PHE A 108 -9.92 7.48 8.79
CA PHE A 108 -11.28 6.99 8.93
C PHE A 108 -12.21 7.66 7.91
N GLU A 109 -13.24 6.93 7.45
CA GLU A 109 -14.21 7.38 6.43
C GLU A 109 -14.67 8.84 6.59
N PRO A 110 -15.08 9.34 7.78
CA PRO A 110 -15.49 10.74 7.90
C PRO A 110 -14.39 11.75 7.52
N LYS A 111 -13.15 11.49 7.91
CA LYS A 111 -12.01 12.36 7.57
C LYS A 111 -11.60 12.18 6.10
N MET A 112 -11.70 10.95 5.59
CA MET A 112 -11.40 10.67 4.18
C MET A 112 -12.34 11.44 3.25
N ARG A 113 -13.64 11.50 3.59
CA ARG A 113 -14.62 12.28 2.82
C ARG A 113 -14.25 13.75 2.73
N GLU A 114 -13.86 14.35 3.86
CA GLU A 114 -13.39 15.74 3.91
C GLU A 114 -12.15 15.97 3.04
N ILE A 115 -11.19 15.03 3.05
CA ILE A 115 -9.98 15.13 2.23
C ILE A 115 -10.32 15.07 0.74
N LEU A 116 -11.23 14.19 0.31
CA LEU A 116 -11.59 14.03 -1.10
C LEU A 116 -12.47 15.17 -1.65
N GLU A 117 -13.22 15.88 -0.81
CA GLU A 117 -14.09 17.00 -1.22
C GLU A 117 -13.28 18.27 -1.58
N GLN A 118 -12.65 18.26 -2.76
CA GLN A 118 -11.88 19.39 -3.31
C GLN A 118 -12.50 19.93 -4.61
N ASN A 119 -12.01 21.09 -5.08
CA ASN A 119 -12.31 21.55 -6.44
C ASN A 119 -11.44 20.79 -7.44
N CYS A 120 -11.96 20.56 -8.65
CA CYS A 120 -11.25 19.77 -9.67
C CYS A 120 -11.52 20.29 -11.09
N THR A 121 -10.59 19.94 -11.98
CA THR A 121 -10.67 20.09 -13.44
C THR A 121 -10.69 18.75 -14.17
N GLY A 122 -10.26 17.68 -13.49
CA GLY A 122 -10.34 16.29 -13.94
C GLY A 122 -10.34 15.30 -12.77
N ASP A 123 -10.48 14.01 -13.06
CA ASP A 123 -10.53 12.94 -12.04
C ASP A 123 -9.21 12.83 -11.25
N GLU A 124 -8.09 13.16 -11.90
CA GLU A 124 -6.75 13.14 -11.33
C GLU A 124 -6.57 14.10 -10.15
N ASP A 125 -7.30 15.23 -10.16
CA ASP A 125 -7.32 16.20 -9.06
C ASP A 125 -8.04 15.63 -7.82
N CYS A 126 -8.84 14.58 -7.99
CA CYS A 126 -9.63 13.94 -6.95
C CYS A 126 -8.94 12.72 -6.32
N ASN A 127 -7.65 12.51 -6.62
CA ASN A 127 -6.86 11.44 -6.06
C ASN A 127 -6.10 11.92 -4.83
N PHE A 128 -6.23 11.17 -3.74
CA PHE A 128 -5.39 11.31 -2.56
C PHE A 128 -4.50 10.07 -2.46
N PHE A 129 -3.28 10.17 -3.01
CA PHE A 129 -2.36 9.05 -3.18
C PHE A 129 -3.06 7.87 -3.89
N ASP A 130 -3.21 6.71 -3.24
CA ASP A 130 -3.86 5.51 -3.78
C ASP A 130 -5.38 5.48 -3.58
N CYS A 131 -5.97 6.51 -2.95
CA CYS A 131 -7.41 6.66 -2.79
C CYS A 131 -7.98 7.55 -3.90
N PHE A 132 -8.83 6.97 -4.75
CA PHE A 132 -9.35 7.66 -5.93
C PHE A 132 -10.80 8.13 -5.71
N SER A 133 -11.15 9.26 -6.29
CA SER A 133 -12.52 9.76 -6.40
C SER A 133 -12.80 10.24 -7.85
N LYS A 134 -13.97 10.82 -8.09
CA LYS A 134 -14.41 11.31 -9.41
C LYS A 134 -14.73 12.79 -9.37
N CYS A 135 -14.33 13.49 -10.41
CA CYS A 135 -14.66 14.89 -10.60
C CYS A 135 -16.03 15.04 -11.26
N ASP A 136 -16.95 15.76 -10.63
CA ASP A 136 -18.14 16.25 -11.29
C ASP A 136 -17.83 17.56 -12.01
N LEU A 137 -17.53 17.46 -13.31
CA LEU A 137 -17.20 18.58 -14.19
C LEU A 137 -18.35 19.61 -14.34
N ARG A 138 -19.58 19.26 -13.94
CA ARG A 138 -20.71 20.22 -13.97
C ARG A 138 -20.59 21.26 -12.86
N VAL A 139 -20.00 20.87 -11.73
CA VAL A 139 -19.83 21.71 -10.55
C VAL A 139 -18.36 21.96 -10.20
N ASN A 140 -17.43 21.36 -10.95
CA ASN A 140 -15.98 21.39 -10.74
C ASN A 140 -15.58 20.97 -9.32
N LYS A 141 -16.22 19.91 -8.82
CA LYS A 141 -15.96 19.35 -7.48
C LYS A 141 -15.79 17.85 -7.48
N CYS A 142 -14.86 17.38 -6.68
CA CYS A 142 -14.65 15.98 -6.41
C CYS A 142 -15.78 15.40 -5.57
N GLY A 143 -16.12 14.14 -5.84
CA GLY A 143 -16.99 13.37 -4.97
C GLY A 143 -16.34 13.11 -3.62
N ALA A 144 -17.13 13.14 -2.56
CA ALA A 144 -16.70 12.78 -1.22
C ALA A 144 -16.37 11.28 -1.06
N GLN A 145 -16.85 10.46 -1.98
CA GLN A 145 -16.80 9.00 -1.85
C GLN A 145 -15.64 8.46 -2.67
N ARG A 146 -14.80 7.68 -2.01
CA ARG A 146 -13.74 6.91 -2.65
C ARG A 146 -14.36 5.90 -3.62
N VAL A 147 -13.75 5.68 -4.79
CA VAL A 147 -14.25 4.73 -5.81
C VAL A 147 -13.54 3.37 -5.82
N ASN A 148 -12.33 3.27 -5.28
CA ASN A 148 -11.56 2.03 -5.14
C ASN A 148 -11.49 1.57 -3.67
N SER A 149 -11.29 0.27 -3.40
CA SER A 149 -11.20 -0.29 -2.04
C SER A 149 -9.76 -0.48 -1.55
N ASN A 150 -9.59 -0.70 -0.25
CA ASN A 150 -8.32 -1.11 0.34
C ASN A 150 -7.78 -2.38 -0.35
N LEU A 151 -8.65 -3.36 -0.61
CA LEU A 151 -8.30 -4.58 -1.31
C LEU A 151 -7.76 -4.32 -2.72
N GLN A 152 -8.44 -3.47 -3.51
CA GLN A 152 -7.99 -3.14 -4.87
C GLN A 152 -6.59 -2.53 -4.86
N VAL A 153 -6.30 -1.64 -3.91
CA VAL A 153 -4.98 -1.03 -3.78
C VAL A 153 -3.92 -2.05 -3.38
N VAL A 154 -4.20 -2.94 -2.40
CA VAL A 154 -3.26 -4.02 -2.04
C VAL A 154 -3.02 -4.97 -3.22
N CYS A 155 -4.07 -5.29 -3.97
CA CYS A 155 -3.95 -6.10 -5.17
C CYS A 155 -3.05 -5.44 -6.22
N ASP A 156 -3.22 -4.14 -6.46
CA ASP A 156 -2.45 -3.40 -7.46
C ASP A 156 -1.00 -3.17 -7.03
N LYS A 157 -0.77 -2.72 -5.80
CA LYS A 157 0.55 -2.29 -5.32
C LYS A 157 1.41 -3.45 -4.84
N ILE A 158 0.81 -4.48 -4.25
CA ILE A 158 1.55 -5.60 -3.64
C ILE A 158 1.38 -6.87 -4.48
N PHE A 159 0.14 -7.37 -4.61
CA PHE A 159 -0.07 -8.71 -5.17
C PHE A 159 0.25 -8.79 -6.65
N ARG A 160 -0.04 -7.76 -7.44
CA ARG A 160 0.26 -7.73 -8.88
C ARG A 160 1.74 -8.04 -9.11
N HIS A 161 2.64 -7.46 -8.32
CA HIS A 161 4.08 -7.71 -8.42
C HIS A 161 4.44 -9.15 -8.06
N TRP A 162 3.90 -9.67 -6.96
CA TRP A 162 4.17 -11.05 -6.52
C TRP A 162 3.68 -12.09 -7.53
N PHE A 163 2.45 -11.96 -8.04
CA PHE A 163 1.82 -12.96 -8.90
C PHE A 163 1.95 -12.71 -10.42
N SER A 164 2.62 -11.61 -10.83
CA SER A 164 2.88 -11.32 -12.25
C SER A 164 3.91 -12.26 -12.89
N SER A 165 4.92 -12.68 -12.13
CA SER A 165 6.00 -13.50 -12.68
C SER A 165 5.54 -14.95 -12.89
N THR A 166 5.82 -15.52 -14.07
CA THR A 166 5.76 -16.98 -14.31
C THR A 166 6.88 -17.73 -13.58
N LEU A 167 7.90 -17.00 -13.10
CA LEU A 167 9.10 -17.55 -12.45
C LEU A 167 8.87 -17.99 -11.01
N GLN A 168 7.78 -17.55 -10.35
CA GLN A 168 7.47 -17.92 -8.97
C GLN A 168 6.81 -19.30 -8.83
N SER A 169 7.52 -20.30 -9.34
CA SER A 169 7.49 -21.67 -8.83
C SER A 169 6.65 -22.68 -9.62
N SER A 170 7.35 -23.70 -10.11
CA SER A 170 6.81 -25.02 -10.42
C SER A 170 6.25 -25.76 -9.19
N ALA A 171 6.20 -25.12 -8.01
CA ALA A 171 5.75 -25.74 -6.77
C ALA A 171 4.23 -25.81 -6.61
N ILE A 172 3.46 -25.04 -7.39
CA ILE A 172 2.00 -25.18 -7.44
C ILE A 172 1.55 -25.51 -8.86
N SER A 173 0.36 -26.09 -8.97
CA SER A 173 -0.23 -26.48 -10.23
C SER A 173 -0.42 -25.28 -11.16
N PHE A 174 -0.13 -25.47 -12.45
CA PHE A 174 -0.26 -24.42 -13.47
C PHE A 174 -1.67 -23.81 -13.51
N GLN A 175 -2.69 -24.64 -13.29
CA GLN A 175 -4.09 -24.18 -13.23
C GLN A 175 -4.31 -23.21 -12.07
N LEU A 176 -3.79 -23.53 -10.88
CA LEU A 176 -3.94 -22.68 -9.70
C LEU A 176 -3.14 -21.38 -9.84
N GLN A 177 -1.91 -21.45 -10.38
CA GLN A 177 -1.10 -20.27 -10.67
C GLN A 177 -1.82 -19.32 -11.63
N ARG A 178 -2.45 -19.84 -12.69
CA ARG A 178 -3.24 -19.04 -13.63
C ARG A 178 -4.44 -18.39 -12.96
N GLN A 179 -5.21 -19.15 -12.16
CA GLN A 179 -6.37 -18.63 -11.44
C GLN A 179 -6.01 -17.52 -10.44
N LEU A 180 -4.87 -17.65 -9.74
CA LEU A 180 -4.35 -16.62 -8.84
C LEU A 180 -4.01 -15.34 -9.61
N ARG A 181 -3.27 -15.47 -10.72
CA ARG A 181 -2.91 -14.31 -11.56
C ARG A 181 -4.14 -13.58 -12.10
N GLU A 182 -5.10 -14.32 -12.63
CA GLU A 182 -6.36 -13.75 -13.14
C GLU A 182 -7.13 -13.04 -12.02
N ALA A 183 -7.25 -13.66 -10.84
CA ALA A 183 -7.95 -13.06 -9.71
C ALA A 183 -7.24 -11.79 -9.21
N VAL A 184 -5.90 -11.76 -9.18
CA VAL A 184 -5.13 -10.57 -8.80
C VAL A 184 -5.29 -9.46 -9.84
N GLN A 185 -5.25 -9.80 -11.13
CA GLN A 185 -5.43 -8.83 -12.21
C GLN A 185 -6.81 -8.18 -12.16
N GLU A 186 -7.86 -8.98 -11.99
CA GLU A 186 -9.24 -8.51 -11.84
C GLU A 186 -9.43 -7.68 -10.56
N CYS A 187 -8.80 -8.11 -9.46
CA CYS A 187 -8.83 -7.38 -8.20
C CYS A 187 -8.14 -6.01 -8.30
N ALA A 188 -7.07 -5.92 -9.07
CA ALA A 188 -6.30 -4.69 -9.23
C ALA A 188 -6.84 -3.75 -10.33
N ASP A 189 -7.92 -4.13 -11.02
CA ASP A 189 -8.49 -3.33 -12.09
C ASP A 189 -9.22 -2.09 -11.51
N PRO A 190 -8.80 -0.85 -11.84
CA PRO A 190 -9.48 0.37 -11.40
C PRO A 190 -10.89 0.52 -11.98
N GLY A 191 -11.22 -0.19 -13.07
CA GLY A 191 -12.56 -0.25 -13.64
C GLY A 191 -13.52 -1.17 -12.88
N SER A 192 -13.00 -2.01 -11.98
CA SER A 192 -13.85 -2.90 -11.18
C SER A 192 -14.59 -2.12 -10.08
N PRO A 193 -15.94 -2.23 -9.99
CA PRO A 193 -16.68 -1.52 -8.96
C PRO A 193 -16.28 -1.98 -7.57
N GLN A 194 -16.14 -1.07 -6.60
CA GLN A 194 -15.91 -1.41 -5.18
C GLN A 194 -16.82 -2.52 -4.63
N ARG A 195 -18.05 -2.63 -5.14
CA ARG A 195 -19.03 -3.66 -4.73
C ARG A 195 -18.56 -5.10 -5.02
N THR A 196 -17.59 -5.28 -5.91
CA THR A 196 -17.00 -6.60 -6.21
C THR A 196 -15.92 -6.99 -5.19
N ALA A 197 -15.42 -6.04 -4.39
CA ALA A 197 -14.32 -6.29 -3.45
C ALA A 197 -14.59 -7.44 -2.47
N PRO A 198 -15.78 -7.60 -1.86
CA PRO A 198 -16.06 -8.75 -0.99
C PRO A 198 -15.98 -10.09 -1.72
N THR A 199 -16.47 -10.16 -2.96
CA THR A 199 -16.39 -11.39 -3.78
C THR A 199 -14.94 -11.71 -4.13
N MET A 200 -14.16 -10.69 -4.50
CA MET A 200 -12.74 -10.86 -4.83
C MET A 200 -11.91 -11.26 -3.62
N PHE A 201 -12.22 -10.71 -2.44
CA PHE A 201 -11.60 -11.07 -1.18
C PHE A 201 -11.66 -12.59 -0.94
N TRP A 202 -12.86 -13.17 -0.95
CA TRP A 202 -13.05 -14.59 -0.70
C TRP A 202 -12.47 -15.46 -1.81
N ARG A 203 -12.52 -14.99 -3.06
CA ARG A 203 -11.89 -15.69 -4.19
C ARG A 203 -10.37 -15.79 -3.99
N LEU A 204 -9.71 -14.69 -3.68
CA LEU A 204 -8.26 -14.65 -3.41
C LEU A 204 -7.92 -15.51 -2.19
N GLN A 205 -8.64 -15.35 -1.08
CA GLN A 205 -8.40 -16.13 0.13
C GLN A 205 -8.47 -17.64 -0.15
N ARG A 206 -9.49 -18.11 -0.87
CA ARG A 206 -9.65 -19.53 -1.22
C ARG A 206 -8.52 -20.04 -2.10
N LEU A 207 -8.08 -19.25 -3.09
CA LEU A 207 -7.00 -19.62 -4.01
C LEU A 207 -5.65 -19.69 -3.28
N LEU A 208 -5.35 -18.71 -2.42
CA LEU A 208 -4.14 -18.71 -1.60
C LEU A 208 -4.10 -19.88 -0.61
N GLN A 209 -5.23 -20.20 0.02
CA GLN A 209 -5.35 -21.39 0.86
C GLN A 209 -5.17 -22.69 0.07
N ALA A 210 -5.62 -22.75 -1.18
CA ALA A 210 -5.36 -23.89 -2.06
C ALA A 210 -3.87 -24.03 -2.39
N ALA A 211 -3.20 -22.90 -2.67
CA ALA A 211 -1.76 -22.89 -2.95
C ALA A 211 -0.97 -23.41 -1.75
N LEU A 212 -1.28 -22.95 -0.54
CA LEU A 212 -0.65 -23.46 0.68
C LEU A 212 -0.89 -24.96 0.90
N ARG A 213 -2.05 -25.50 0.52
CA ARG A 213 -2.31 -26.94 0.62
C ARG A 213 -1.44 -27.73 -0.34
N GLU A 214 -1.40 -27.35 -1.62
CA GLU A 214 -0.54 -28.01 -2.61
C GLU A 214 0.94 -28.00 -2.18
N LEU A 215 1.41 -26.86 -1.67
CA LEU A 215 2.78 -26.71 -1.18
C LEU A 215 3.05 -27.66 0.01
N ARG A 216 2.19 -27.66 1.03
CA ARG A 216 2.39 -28.53 2.21
C ARG A 216 2.29 -30.02 1.90
N GLU A 217 1.59 -30.40 0.84
CA GLU A 217 1.50 -31.78 0.38
C GLU A 217 2.76 -32.23 -0.38
N ALA A 218 3.44 -31.31 -1.08
CA ALA A 218 4.67 -31.60 -1.82
C ALA A 218 5.92 -31.75 -0.92
N GLU A 219 5.85 -31.30 0.33
CA GLU A 219 6.92 -31.47 1.34
C GLU A 219 6.82 -32.78 2.14
N LYS A 220 5.72 -33.53 2.01
CA LYS A 220 5.51 -34.84 2.67
C LYS A 220 6.05 -35.99 1.83
#